data_AF-A0A7K1U4J3-F1
#
_entry.id   AF-A0A7K1U4J3-F1
#
_cell.length_a   1.000
_cell.length_b   1.000
_cell.length_c   1.000
_cell.angle_alpha   90.00
_cell.angle_beta   90.00
_cell.angle_gamma   90.00
#
_symmetry.space_group_name_H-M   'P 1'
#
loop_
_entity.id
_entity.type
_entity.pdbx_description
1 polymer ?
#
loop_
_entity_poly.entity_id
_entity_poly.type
_entity_poly.pdbx_seq_one_letter_code
_entity_poly.pdbx_strand_id
1 'polypeptide(L)'
;MKIISIIILCCAMLWCSCTDRDTATKVIYLEKLDHKGIADIDMQLKPVWYQYALLENPPANIDSLRQLIVHYCDSMVNTTAVEGHYTRYLIRFFNYSDNTKGYVNGKEDFMDVHTNISQEIEDYRGEYRYETCKDDTLHGTWSVEVKTGDVFRRDTLKNNCKN
;
A
#
# COMPACT_ATOMS: atom_id res chain seq x y z
N MET A 1 42.60 63.15 -13.77
CA MET A 1 41.20 63.57 -13.67
C MET A 1 40.32 62.33 -13.71
N LYS A 2 39.43 62.21 -12.73
CA LYS A 2 38.54 61.07 -12.50
C LYS A 2 37.47 60.98 -13.59
N ILE A 3 37.23 59.78 -14.12
CA ILE A 3 35.91 59.37 -14.59
C ILE A 3 35.60 58.03 -13.93
N ILE A 4 34.67 58.09 -12.98
CA ILE A 4 34.06 56.95 -12.29
C ILE A 4 33.00 56.41 -13.24
N SER A 5 33.12 55.16 -13.67
CA SER A 5 32.04 54.44 -14.35
C SER A 5 31.65 53.24 -13.49
N ILE A 6 30.58 53.45 -12.74
CA ILE A 6 29.79 52.43 -12.05
C ILE A 6 29.14 51.57 -13.13
N ILE A 7 29.53 50.30 -13.25
CA ILE A 7 28.78 49.32 -14.04
C ILE A 7 27.95 48.49 -13.07
N ILE A 8 26.65 48.62 -13.31
CA ILE A 8 25.54 48.11 -12.52
C ILE A 8 25.52 46.58 -12.54
N LEU A 9 25.42 46.07 -11.32
CA LEU A 9 25.00 44.74 -10.89
C LEU A 9 23.84 44.18 -11.74
N CYS A 10 24.11 43.23 -12.63
CA CYS A 10 23.10 42.28 -13.11
C CYS A 10 23.37 40.92 -12.46
N CYS A 11 22.95 40.80 -11.20
CA CYS A 11 22.64 39.50 -10.59
C CYS A 11 21.53 38.86 -11.42
N ALA A 12 21.90 38.09 -12.43
CA ALA A 12 21.03 37.07 -12.99
C ALA A 12 20.87 35.99 -11.91
N MET A 13 20.00 36.26 -10.94
CA MET A 13 19.35 35.20 -10.18
C MET A 13 18.52 34.45 -11.20
N LEU A 14 19.14 33.43 -11.80
CA LEU A 14 18.43 32.31 -12.38
C LEU A 14 17.61 31.73 -11.25
N TRP A 15 16.36 32.17 -11.19
CA TRP A 15 15.29 31.49 -10.50
C TRP A 15 15.23 30.09 -11.11
N CYS A 16 15.97 29.16 -10.51
CA CYS A 16 15.54 27.78 -10.45
C CYS A 16 14.23 27.81 -9.67
N SER A 17 13.13 28.07 -10.37
CA SER A 17 11.82 27.65 -9.91
C SER A 17 11.87 26.13 -9.84
N CYS A 18 12.27 25.60 -8.70
CA CYS A 18 11.86 24.27 -8.29
C CYS A 18 10.34 24.34 -8.23
N THR A 19 9.66 23.96 -9.31
CA THR A 19 8.29 23.49 -9.19
C THR A 19 8.38 22.21 -8.37
N ASP A 20 8.28 22.33 -7.04
CA ASP A 20 7.86 21.25 -6.16
C ASP A 20 6.46 20.84 -6.61
N ARG A 21 6.39 20.07 -7.70
CA ARG A 21 5.29 19.15 -7.86
C ARG A 21 5.54 18.13 -6.79
N ASP A 22 4.66 18.10 -5.79
CA ASP A 22 4.63 17.09 -4.76
C ASP A 22 4.35 15.73 -5.42
N THR A 23 5.40 15.14 -6.02
CA THR A 23 5.37 13.85 -6.72
C THR A 23 5.66 12.71 -5.77
N ALA A 24 5.76 12.99 -4.47
CA ALA A 24 5.98 11.96 -3.48
C ALA A 24 4.77 11.02 -3.46
N THR A 25 5.04 9.72 -3.53
CA THR A 25 3.98 8.73 -3.33
C THR A 25 3.47 8.83 -1.90
N LYS A 26 2.16 8.91 -1.73
CA LYS A 26 1.51 8.93 -0.42
C LYS A 26 0.64 7.70 -0.24
N VAL A 27 0.78 7.05 0.90
CA VAL A 27 -0.07 5.95 1.32
C VAL A 27 -1.16 6.48 2.25
N ILE A 28 -2.42 6.26 1.90
CA ILE A 28 -3.60 6.72 2.65
C ILE A 28 -4.26 5.47 3.22
N TYR A 29 -4.05 5.23 4.51
CA TYR A 29 -4.68 4.11 5.22
C TYR A 29 -6.19 4.33 5.38
N LEU A 30 -6.99 3.31 5.11
CA LEU A 30 -8.45 3.37 5.20
C LEU A 30 -8.92 2.77 6.54
N GLU A 31 -8.78 3.53 7.62
CA GLU A 31 -9.10 3.08 8.99
C GLU A 31 -10.51 2.51 9.15
N LYS A 32 -11.50 3.10 8.46
CA LYS A 32 -12.89 2.64 8.52
C LYS A 32 -13.13 1.28 7.87
N LEU A 33 -12.16 0.79 7.09
CA LEU A 33 -12.18 -0.52 6.44
C LEU A 33 -11.26 -1.53 7.13
N ASP A 34 -10.66 -1.17 8.26
CA ASP A 34 -9.97 -2.12 9.12
C ASP A 34 -10.99 -3.11 9.70
N HIS A 35 -10.83 -4.38 9.38
CA HIS A 35 -11.72 -5.43 9.85
C HIS A 35 -10.96 -6.58 10.48
N LYS A 36 -11.26 -6.84 11.75
CA LYS A 36 -10.86 -8.04 12.48
C LYS A 36 -12.10 -8.87 12.73
N GLY A 37 -12.08 -10.13 12.32
CA GLY A 37 -13.27 -10.96 12.40
C GLY A 37 -13.00 -12.43 12.10
N ILE A 38 -14.06 -13.11 11.70
CA ILE A 38 -14.04 -14.53 11.33
C ILE A 38 -14.49 -14.62 9.87
N ALA A 39 -13.73 -15.33 9.05
CA ALA A 39 -14.10 -15.62 7.66
C ALA A 39 -14.04 -17.13 7.41
N ASP A 40 -14.83 -17.60 6.44
CA ASP A 40 -14.67 -18.94 5.90
C ASP A 40 -13.38 -19.02 5.08
N ILE A 41 -12.46 -19.87 5.52
CA ILE A 41 -11.23 -20.22 4.83
C ILE A 41 -11.15 -21.74 4.79
N ASP A 42 -11.28 -22.29 3.58
CA ASP A 42 -11.29 -23.73 3.31
C ASP A 42 -12.39 -24.48 4.09
N MET A 43 -13.61 -23.95 4.09
CA MET A 43 -14.80 -24.49 4.78
C MET A 43 -14.67 -24.49 6.30
N GLN A 44 -13.84 -23.60 6.85
CA GLN A 44 -13.63 -23.44 8.28
C GLN A 44 -13.67 -21.97 8.66
N LEU A 45 -14.41 -21.66 9.71
CA LEU A 45 -14.46 -20.32 10.30
C LEU A 45 -13.14 -20.04 11.02
N LYS A 46 -12.35 -19.11 10.46
CA LYS A 46 -10.99 -18.80 10.92
C LYS A 46 -10.81 -17.31 11.18
N PRO A 47 -9.97 -16.92 12.15
CA PRO A 47 -9.71 -15.52 12.46
C PRO A 47 -8.96 -14.82 11.32
N VAL A 48 -9.43 -13.64 10.96
CA VAL A 48 -8.86 -12.82 9.89
C VAL A 48 -8.69 -11.37 10.28
N TRP A 49 -7.77 -10.71 9.60
CA TRP A 49 -7.59 -9.26 9.69
C TRP A 49 -7.35 -8.67 8.30
N TYR A 50 -8.31 -7.88 7.82
CA TYR A 50 -8.31 -7.27 6.49
C TYR A 50 -8.19 -5.76 6.60
N GLN A 51 -7.30 -5.21 5.79
CA GLN A 51 -6.95 -3.79 5.78
C GLN A 51 -6.85 -3.27 4.34
N TYR A 52 -6.99 -1.97 4.19
CA TYR A 52 -7.02 -1.31 2.89
C TYR A 52 -6.24 0.00 2.94
N ALA A 53 -5.57 0.33 1.85
CA ALA A 53 -4.90 1.60 1.66
C ALA A 53 -5.00 2.07 0.21
N LEU A 54 -4.98 3.39 0.03
CA LEU A 54 -4.88 4.02 -1.29
C LEU A 54 -3.46 4.56 -1.51
N LEU A 55 -3.00 4.51 -2.75
CA LEU A 55 -1.72 5.04 -3.19
C LEU A 55 -1.97 6.25 -4.09
N GLU A 56 -1.62 7.43 -3.60
CA GLU A 56 -1.58 8.65 -4.40
C GLU A 56 -0.19 8.75 -5.05
N ASN A 57 -0.15 8.97 -6.36
CA ASN A 57 1.08 8.97 -7.18
C ASN A 57 1.94 7.70 -7.03
N PRO A 58 1.38 6.47 -7.23
CA PRO A 58 2.16 5.24 -7.08
C PRO A 58 3.26 5.12 -8.14
N PRO A 59 4.39 4.45 -7.83
CA PRO A 59 5.42 4.17 -8.81
C PRO A 59 4.87 3.31 -9.97
N ALA A 60 5.19 3.69 -11.20
CA ALA A 60 4.79 2.93 -12.38
C ALA A 60 5.63 1.65 -12.57
N ASN A 61 6.85 1.62 -12.02
CA ASN A 61 7.72 0.46 -12.06
C ASN A 61 7.33 -0.55 -10.96
N ILE A 62 7.21 -1.83 -11.35
CA ILE A 62 6.76 -2.91 -10.46
C ILE A 62 7.72 -3.19 -9.30
N ASP A 63 9.04 -2.98 -9.47
CA ASP A 63 10.05 -3.11 -8.41
C ASP A 63 9.93 -1.99 -7.39
N SER A 64 9.76 -0.76 -7.87
CA SER A 64 9.54 0.40 -7.00
C SER A 64 8.21 0.27 -6.23
N LEU A 65 7.14 -0.20 -6.87
CA LEU A 65 5.85 -0.45 -6.21
C LEU A 65 5.98 -1.55 -5.13
N ARG A 66 6.69 -2.64 -5.45
CA ARG A 66 6.96 -3.71 -4.48
C ARG A 66 7.73 -3.17 -3.27
N GLN A 67 8.81 -2.42 -3.51
CA GLN A 67 9.61 -1.83 -2.45
C GLN A 67 8.78 -0.89 -1.59
N LEU A 68 7.94 -0.05 -2.20
CA LEU A 68 7.02 0.82 -1.47
C LEU A 68 6.08 0.05 -0.55
N ILE A 69 5.39 -0.96 -1.07
CA ILE A 69 4.43 -1.75 -0.30
C ILE A 69 5.12 -2.47 0.86
N VAL A 70 6.25 -3.14 0.60
CA VAL A 70 7.02 -3.85 1.63
C VAL A 70 7.49 -2.86 2.70
N HIS A 71 8.10 -1.74 2.29
CA HIS A 71 8.61 -0.75 3.24
C HIS A 71 7.51 -0.14 4.12
N TYR A 72 6.37 0.19 3.52
CA TYR A 72 5.21 0.68 4.28
C TYR A 72 4.74 -0.37 5.29
N CYS A 73 4.60 -1.63 4.87
CA CYS A 73 4.15 -2.71 5.75
C CYS A 73 5.15 -3.02 6.87
N ASP A 74 6.45 -3.01 6.59
CA ASP A 74 7.49 -3.19 7.61
C ASP A 74 7.44 -2.11 8.70
N SER A 75 6.97 -0.91 8.36
CA SER A 75 6.83 0.21 9.31
C SER A 75 5.53 0.17 10.13
N MET A 76 4.49 -0.49 9.62
CA MET A 76 3.12 -0.41 10.14
C MET A 76 2.65 -1.72 10.80
N VAL A 77 3.10 -2.87 10.29
CA VAL A 77 2.62 -4.19 10.69
C VAL A 77 3.47 -4.74 11.81
N ASN A 78 2.84 -4.97 12.97
CA ASN A 78 3.45 -5.80 14.01
C ASN A 78 3.26 -7.28 13.64
N THR A 79 4.24 -7.86 12.95
CA THR A 79 4.15 -9.24 12.45
C THR A 79 3.93 -10.25 13.57
N THR A 80 4.50 -10.04 14.76
CA THR A 80 4.31 -10.92 15.93
C THR A 80 2.87 -10.87 16.47
N ALA A 81 2.19 -9.74 16.36
CA ALA A 81 0.78 -9.63 16.74
C ALA A 81 -0.16 -10.25 15.69
N VAL A 82 0.32 -10.43 14.45
CA VAL A 82 -0.41 -11.12 13.40
C VAL A 82 -0.20 -12.63 13.49
N GLU A 83 1.07 -13.05 13.54
CA GLU A 83 1.47 -14.45 13.72
C GLU A 83 0.84 -15.00 15.02
N GLY A 84 0.16 -16.14 14.95
CA GLY A 84 -0.48 -16.80 16.09
C GLY A 84 -1.89 -16.30 16.47
N HIS A 85 -2.34 -15.15 15.95
CA HIS A 85 -3.69 -14.62 16.23
C HIS A 85 -4.65 -14.73 15.05
N TYR A 86 -4.12 -14.70 13.82
CA TYR A 86 -4.92 -14.73 12.61
C TYR A 86 -4.47 -15.85 11.69
N THR A 87 -5.41 -16.51 11.03
CA THR A 87 -5.13 -17.44 9.94
C THR A 87 -4.76 -16.69 8.69
N ARG A 88 -5.40 -15.55 8.44
CA ARG A 88 -5.12 -14.68 7.30
C ARG A 88 -5.07 -13.24 7.72
N TYR A 89 -4.03 -12.55 7.31
CA TYR A 89 -3.93 -11.11 7.36
C TYR A 89 -3.61 -10.59 5.96
N LEU A 90 -4.25 -9.50 5.56
CA LEU A 90 -3.87 -8.79 4.35
C LEU A 90 -4.13 -7.30 4.47
N ILE A 91 -3.26 -6.52 3.84
CA ILE A 91 -3.50 -5.14 3.47
C ILE A 91 -3.47 -5.03 1.95
N ARG A 92 -4.58 -4.58 1.35
CA ARG A 92 -4.70 -4.35 -0.09
C ARG A 92 -4.48 -2.88 -0.43
N PHE A 93 -3.75 -2.67 -1.52
CA PHE A 93 -3.41 -1.35 -2.02
C PHE A 93 -4.13 -1.10 -3.34
N PHE A 94 -4.79 0.05 -3.43
CA PHE A 94 -5.44 0.54 -4.64
C PHE A 94 -4.85 1.91 -4.99
N ASN A 95 -5.01 2.41 -6.21
CA ASN A 95 -4.74 3.83 -6.45
C ASN A 95 -5.70 4.69 -5.64
N TYR A 96 -5.28 5.92 -5.34
CA TYR A 96 -6.20 7.02 -5.09
C TYR A 96 -6.70 7.57 -6.44
N SER A 97 -7.94 7.26 -6.80
CA SER A 97 -8.58 7.59 -8.08
C SER A 97 -9.98 8.19 -7.86
N ASP A 98 -10.67 8.57 -8.94
CA ASP A 98 -12.07 8.98 -8.85
C ASP A 98 -12.99 7.87 -8.34
N ASN A 99 -12.64 6.60 -8.58
CA ASN A 99 -13.41 5.43 -8.14
C ASN A 99 -13.16 5.12 -6.65
N THR A 100 -11.93 5.34 -6.16
CA THR A 100 -11.53 4.88 -4.82
C THR A 100 -11.47 5.99 -3.77
N LYS A 101 -11.32 7.27 -4.16
CA LYS A 101 -11.18 8.40 -3.21
C LYS A 101 -12.37 8.52 -2.25
N GLY A 102 -13.55 8.06 -2.65
CA GLY A 102 -14.75 8.04 -1.82
C GLY A 102 -14.56 7.23 -0.53
N TYR A 103 -13.76 6.16 -0.57
CA TYR A 103 -13.53 5.28 0.56
C TYR A 103 -12.76 5.93 1.71
N VAL A 104 -12.01 7.02 1.46
CA VAL A 104 -11.31 7.79 2.51
C VAL A 104 -12.28 8.35 3.54
N ASN A 105 -13.44 8.82 3.08
CA ASN A 105 -14.39 9.50 3.96
C ASN A 105 -15.35 8.54 4.68
N GLY A 106 -15.39 7.27 4.26
CA GLY A 106 -16.19 6.14 4.77
C GLY A 106 -17.59 6.49 5.31
N LYS A 107 -18.64 6.10 4.59
CA LYS A 107 -20.04 6.37 4.96
C LYS A 107 -20.92 5.13 5.12
N GLU A 108 -20.39 3.94 4.91
CA GLU A 108 -21.14 2.69 4.76
C GLU A 108 -20.56 1.55 5.62
N ASP A 109 -21.31 0.47 5.79
CA ASP A 109 -20.90 -0.74 6.52
C ASP A 109 -19.67 -1.41 5.89
N PHE A 110 -18.83 -2.07 6.71
CA PHE A 110 -17.60 -2.70 6.22
C PHE A 110 -17.89 -3.71 5.10
N MET A 111 -18.94 -4.53 5.22
CA MET A 111 -19.20 -5.58 4.23
C MET A 111 -19.59 -5.02 2.87
N ASP A 112 -20.38 -3.95 2.86
CA ASP A 112 -20.74 -3.23 1.64
C ASP A 112 -19.50 -2.60 1.01
N VAL A 113 -18.70 -1.88 1.79
CA VAL A 113 -17.52 -1.20 1.27
C VAL A 113 -16.42 -2.19 0.85
N HIS A 114 -16.21 -3.27 1.60
CA HIS A 114 -15.26 -4.32 1.27
C HIS A 114 -15.58 -4.96 -0.08
N THR A 115 -16.87 -5.26 -0.29
CA THR A 115 -17.37 -5.81 -1.56
C THR A 115 -17.15 -4.82 -2.69
N ASN A 116 -17.47 -3.54 -2.47
CA ASN A 116 -17.32 -2.49 -3.47
C ASN A 116 -15.85 -2.23 -3.85
N ILE A 117 -14.96 -1.99 -2.88
CA ILE A 117 -13.55 -1.71 -3.17
C ILE A 117 -12.84 -2.91 -3.82
N SER A 118 -13.24 -4.13 -3.48
CA SER A 118 -12.68 -5.34 -4.09
C SER A 118 -13.11 -5.52 -5.55
N GLN A 119 -14.13 -4.80 -6.03
CA GLN A 119 -14.54 -4.77 -7.43
C GLN A 119 -13.72 -3.78 -8.27
N GLU A 120 -12.94 -2.88 -7.65
CA GLU A 120 -12.11 -1.89 -8.33
C GLU A 120 -10.79 -2.49 -8.86
N ILE A 121 -10.91 -3.50 -9.72
CA ILE A 121 -9.79 -4.32 -10.21
C ILE A 121 -8.78 -3.50 -11.03
N GLU A 122 -9.23 -2.43 -11.68
CA GLU A 122 -8.37 -1.50 -12.43
C GLU A 122 -7.47 -0.67 -11.51
N ASP A 123 -7.98 -0.33 -10.32
CA ASP A 123 -7.25 0.43 -9.32
C ASP A 123 -6.40 -0.44 -8.40
N TYR A 124 -6.60 -1.75 -8.38
CA TYR A 124 -5.77 -2.68 -7.59
C TYR A 124 -4.28 -2.56 -7.96
N ARG A 125 -3.43 -2.46 -6.94
CA ARG A 125 -1.97 -2.32 -7.08
C ARG A 125 -1.18 -3.39 -6.35
N GLY A 126 -1.80 -4.15 -5.47
CA GLY A 126 -1.14 -5.25 -4.80
C GLY A 126 -1.68 -5.49 -3.41
N GLU A 127 -1.07 -6.46 -2.74
CA GLU A 127 -1.38 -6.76 -1.36
C GLU A 127 -0.14 -7.29 -0.63
N TYR A 128 -0.08 -7.02 0.66
CA TYR A 128 0.86 -7.64 1.58
C TYR A 128 0.08 -8.58 2.48
N ARG A 129 0.51 -9.84 2.55
CA ARG A 129 -0.33 -10.94 3.03
C ARG A 129 0.45 -11.87 3.95
N TYR A 130 -0.21 -12.29 5.02
CA TYR A 130 0.15 -13.47 5.82
C TYR A 130 -0.93 -14.53 5.72
N GLU A 131 -0.53 -15.78 5.55
CA GLU A 131 -1.41 -16.95 5.68
C GLU A 131 -0.73 -18.04 6.50
N THR A 132 -1.46 -18.62 7.47
CA THR A 132 -0.99 -19.81 8.19
C THR A 132 -0.80 -20.98 7.23
N CYS A 133 0.14 -21.85 7.56
CA CYS A 133 0.33 -23.09 6.82
C CYS A 133 -0.91 -23.97 6.92
N LYS A 134 -1.17 -24.79 5.89
CA LYS A 134 -2.40 -25.58 5.75
C LYS A 134 -2.70 -26.45 6.98
N ASP A 135 -1.65 -27.08 7.52
CA ASP A 135 -1.73 -28.04 8.63
C ASP A 135 -0.98 -27.57 9.89
N ASP A 136 -0.58 -26.29 9.94
CA ASP A 136 0.17 -25.71 11.05
C ASP A 136 -0.27 -24.26 11.30
N THR A 137 -1.00 -24.06 12.40
CA THR A 137 -1.55 -22.75 12.78
C THR A 137 -0.54 -21.85 13.51
N LEU A 138 0.63 -22.39 13.87
CA LEU A 138 1.70 -21.65 14.56
C LEU A 138 2.68 -21.02 13.58
N HIS A 139 2.71 -21.51 12.34
CA HIS A 139 3.58 -21.01 11.30
C HIS A 139 2.77 -20.52 10.10
N GLY A 140 3.40 -19.70 9.27
CA GLY A 140 2.78 -19.18 8.08
C GLY A 140 3.78 -18.59 7.10
N THR A 141 3.23 -18.07 6.01
CA THR A 141 3.97 -17.45 4.93
C THR A 141 3.59 -15.99 4.82
N TRP A 142 4.59 -15.11 4.76
CA TRP A 142 4.43 -13.72 4.36
C TRP A 142 4.74 -13.59 2.87
N SER A 143 3.90 -12.87 2.14
CA SER A 143 4.05 -12.63 0.72
C SER A 143 3.64 -11.21 0.36
N VAL A 144 4.17 -10.73 -0.75
CA VAL A 144 3.72 -9.49 -1.38
C VAL A 144 3.34 -9.78 -2.82
N GLU A 145 2.21 -9.24 -3.25
CA GLU A 145 1.79 -9.18 -4.63
C GLU A 145 1.76 -7.73 -5.08
N VAL A 146 2.16 -7.49 -6.33
CA VAL A 146 2.07 -6.18 -6.98
C VAL A 146 1.55 -6.31 -8.40
N LYS A 147 0.80 -5.28 -8.83
CA LYS A 147 0.25 -5.15 -10.18
C LYS A 147 0.57 -3.77 -10.75
N THR A 148 1.12 -3.74 -11.96
CA THR A 148 1.31 -2.52 -12.77
C THR A 148 0.84 -2.79 -14.20
N GLY A 149 -0.26 -2.15 -14.63
CA GLY A 149 -0.92 -2.51 -15.88
C GLY A 149 -1.37 -3.98 -15.86
N ASP A 150 -1.00 -4.74 -16.88
CA ASP A 150 -1.31 -6.17 -16.99
C ASP A 150 -0.24 -7.08 -16.36
N VAL A 151 0.83 -6.50 -15.81
CA VAL A 151 1.93 -7.25 -15.19
C VAL A 151 1.61 -7.51 -13.73
N PHE A 152 1.65 -8.78 -13.35
CA PHE A 152 1.51 -9.25 -11.98
C PHE A 152 2.79 -9.92 -11.50
N ARG A 153 3.16 -9.67 -10.25
CA ARG A 153 4.23 -10.41 -9.57
C ARG A 153 3.83 -10.70 -8.14
N ARG A 154 4.14 -11.91 -7.69
CA ARG A 154 4.05 -12.32 -6.29
C ARG A 154 5.39 -12.85 -5.83
N ASP A 155 5.85 -12.34 -4.68
CA ASP A 155 7.06 -12.79 -4.01
C ASP A 155 6.73 -13.33 -2.63
N THR A 156 7.43 -14.40 -2.24
CA THR A 156 7.45 -14.87 -0.85
C THR A 156 8.52 -14.12 -0.07
N LEU A 157 8.14 -13.46 1.02
CA LEU A 157 9.05 -12.70 1.88
C LEU A 157 9.62 -13.55 2.99
N LYS A 158 8.78 -14.42 3.59
CA LYS A 158 9.15 -15.36 4.65
C LYS A 158 8.27 -16.58 4.49
N ASN A 159 8.86 -17.78 4.46
CA ASN A 159 8.12 -19.03 4.44
C ASN A 159 8.55 -19.88 5.65
N ASN A 160 7.64 -20.04 6.61
CA ASN A 160 7.88 -20.90 7.77
C ASN A 160 7.10 -22.22 7.69
N CYS A 161 6.46 -22.51 6.55
CA CYS A 161 5.80 -23.78 6.36
C CYS A 161 6.83 -24.88 6.14
N LYS A 162 6.59 -26.04 6.77
CA LYS A 162 7.39 -27.24 6.50
C LYS A 162 7.11 -27.67 5.06
N ASN A 163 8.18 -27.89 4.30
CA ASN A 163 8.11 -28.49 2.97
C ASN A 163 7.66 -29.95 3.04
#